data_AF-A0A921FQL8-F1
#
_entry.id   AF-A0A921FQL8-F1
#
_cell.length_a   1.000
_cell.length_b   1.000
_cell.length_c   1.000
_cell.angle_alpha   90.00
_cell.angle_beta   90.00
_cell.angle_gamma   90.00
#
_symmetry.space_group_name_H-M   'P 1'
#
loop_
_entity.id
_entity.type
_entity.pdbx_description
1 polymer ?
#
loop_
_entity_poly.entity_id
_entity_poly.type
_entity_poly.pdbx_seq_one_letter_code
_entity_poly.pdbx_strand_id
1 'polypeptide(L)'
;MLIGEVAERSGISTRMLRYYESLGLVSASTRTSNGYRSYSSDDIRRLFQVEALRSLGLGLREIADIIDNLTFDAQATLDGLLQRTEDSIAQQQALRDHLLSIKDSEPADWSDVLGTIDLMHGLNTTNPSERLRLALSLQAPEHSRNVTVLIDAALQETDTNAAGALDWTLVQIGDQAIPPVQQALQAPSAQRRHRAVTILSKLGSAAANTALADAYPHADPFVHRRAALAHARRGGHSAIPTLVDLIIDGDDDVEAAEVLAELCAAFGLTDEVIAAIGNALTLVDPAARQRLAAALAEIAGESAMHVLCGMTNDPDRGVALTAKHLLQQHS
;
A
#
# COMPACT_ATOMS: atom_id res chain seq x y z
N MET A 1 1.28 -31.35 -46.17
CA MET A 1 2.62 -30.72 -46.36
C MET A 1 3.67 -31.60 -45.73
N LEU A 2 4.80 -31.80 -46.39
CA LEU A 2 5.91 -32.58 -45.82
C LEU A 2 6.62 -31.81 -44.69
N ILE A 3 7.32 -32.52 -43.81
CA ILE A 3 8.01 -31.90 -42.66
C ILE A 3 9.00 -30.80 -43.06
N GLY A 4 9.65 -30.92 -44.23
CA GLY A 4 10.55 -29.91 -44.76
C GLY A 4 9.82 -28.63 -45.17
N GLU A 5 8.68 -28.77 -45.85
CA GLU A 5 7.84 -27.63 -46.26
C GLU A 5 7.22 -26.91 -45.06
N VAL A 6 6.86 -27.66 -44.00
CA VAL A 6 6.37 -27.08 -42.75
C VAL A 6 7.48 -26.32 -42.05
N ALA A 7 8.69 -26.88 -41.98
CA ALA A 7 9.84 -26.20 -41.37
C ALA A 7 10.19 -24.89 -42.08
N GLU A 8 10.19 -24.90 -43.42
CA GLU A 8 10.46 -23.71 -44.23
C GLU A 8 9.38 -22.64 -44.07
N ARG A 9 8.10 -23.02 -44.06
CA ARG A 9 6.99 -22.07 -43.92
C ARG A 9 6.77 -21.54 -42.49
N SER A 10 7.11 -22.32 -41.47
CA SER A 10 6.92 -21.94 -40.06
C SER A 10 8.16 -21.32 -39.43
N GLY A 11 9.34 -21.46 -40.04
CA GLY A 11 10.62 -21.08 -39.43
C GLY A 11 11.08 -22.03 -38.31
N ILE A 12 10.33 -23.10 -38.04
CA ILE A 12 10.61 -24.07 -36.98
C ILE A 12 11.49 -25.17 -37.55
N SER A 13 12.62 -25.45 -36.90
CA SER A 13 13.50 -26.52 -37.37
C SER A 13 12.79 -27.88 -37.39
N THR A 14 13.15 -28.75 -38.34
CA THR A 14 12.65 -30.14 -38.39
C THR A 14 12.92 -30.91 -37.09
N ARG A 15 13.98 -30.54 -36.36
CA ARG A 15 14.29 -31.07 -35.02
C ARG A 15 13.23 -30.67 -33.99
N MET A 16 12.84 -29.39 -33.96
CA MET A 16 11.79 -28.89 -33.06
C MET A 16 10.43 -29.49 -33.40
N LEU A 17 10.10 -29.65 -34.69
CA LEU A 17 8.88 -30.35 -35.11
C LEU A 17 8.83 -31.79 -34.59
N ARG A 18 9.93 -32.54 -34.70
CA ARG A 18 10.03 -33.90 -34.14
C ARG A 18 9.94 -33.91 -32.61
N TYR A 19 10.46 -32.87 -31.96
CA TYR A 19 10.36 -32.74 -30.52
C TYR A 19 8.91 -32.50 -30.08
N TYR A 20 8.18 -31.62 -30.76
CA TYR A 20 6.75 -31.43 -30.53
C TYR A 20 5.93 -32.69 -30.81
N GLU A 21 6.27 -33.47 -31.85
CA GLU A 21 5.68 -34.81 -32.06
C GLU A 21 5.94 -35.75 -30.89
N SER A 22 7.18 -35.78 -30.37
CA SER A 22 7.52 -36.66 -29.24
C SER A 22 6.78 -36.30 -27.95
N LEU A 23 6.36 -35.05 -27.81
CA LEU A 23 5.58 -34.54 -26.69
C LEU A 23 4.06 -34.62 -26.94
N GLY A 24 3.61 -35.11 -28.10
CA GLY A 24 2.19 -35.17 -28.47
C GLY A 24 1.57 -33.81 -28.84
N LEU A 25 2.36 -32.73 -28.84
CA LEU A 25 1.88 -31.36 -29.07
C LEU A 25 1.39 -31.13 -30.50
N VAL A 26 2.04 -31.76 -31.49
CA VAL A 26 1.65 -31.71 -32.90
C VAL A 26 1.86 -33.11 -33.47
N SER A 27 0.88 -33.67 -34.15
CA SER A 27 1.00 -35.00 -34.77
C SER A 27 0.72 -34.90 -36.27
N ALA A 28 1.53 -35.54 -37.11
CA ALA A 28 1.22 -35.65 -38.53
C ALA A 28 -0.04 -36.50 -38.73
N SER A 29 -1.12 -35.91 -39.26
CA SER A 29 -2.41 -36.60 -39.42
C SER A 29 -2.41 -37.64 -40.54
N THR A 30 -1.42 -37.63 -41.45
CA THR A 30 -1.34 -38.60 -42.55
C THR A 30 0.09 -39.07 -42.84
N ARG A 31 0.21 -40.29 -43.34
CA ARG A 31 1.40 -40.75 -44.07
C ARG A 31 1.09 -40.76 -45.55
N THR A 32 1.99 -40.22 -46.38
CA THR A 32 1.87 -40.31 -47.83
C THR A 32 1.99 -41.77 -48.29
N SER A 33 1.56 -42.06 -49.52
CA SER A 33 1.70 -43.39 -50.14
C SER A 33 3.14 -43.92 -50.16
N ASN A 34 4.13 -43.02 -50.12
CA ASN A 34 5.56 -43.32 -50.06
C ASN A 34 6.13 -43.36 -48.62
N GLY A 35 5.28 -43.34 -47.59
CA GLY A 35 5.68 -43.48 -46.18
C GLY A 35 6.18 -42.19 -45.50
N TYR A 36 6.14 -41.04 -46.17
CA TYR A 36 6.56 -39.76 -45.57
C TYR A 36 5.46 -39.18 -44.67
N ARG A 37 5.85 -38.50 -43.59
CA ARG A 37 4.93 -37.73 -42.73
C ARG A 37 4.35 -36.55 -43.50
N SER A 38 3.03 -36.42 -43.51
CA SER A 38 2.32 -35.28 -44.10
C SER A 38 1.43 -34.62 -43.05
N TYR A 39 1.63 -33.32 -42.86
CA TYR A 39 0.87 -32.47 -41.97
C TYR A 39 -0.32 -31.86 -42.70
N SER A 40 -1.50 -31.96 -42.09
CA SER A 40 -2.72 -31.29 -42.56
C SER A 40 -2.69 -29.79 -42.19
N SER A 41 -3.66 -29.04 -42.71
CA SER A 41 -3.87 -27.65 -42.33
C SER A 41 -4.18 -27.47 -40.83
N ASP A 42 -4.77 -28.47 -40.18
CA ASP A 42 -5.11 -28.43 -38.77
C ASP A 42 -3.89 -28.71 -37.89
N ASP A 43 -3.00 -29.62 -38.31
CA ASP A 43 -1.71 -29.83 -37.65
C ASP A 43 -0.87 -28.54 -37.67
N ILE A 44 -0.92 -27.81 -38.79
CA ILE A 44 -0.23 -26.53 -38.95
C ILE A 44 -0.85 -25.44 -38.08
N ARG A 45 -2.18 -25.38 -37.97
CA ARG A 45 -2.86 -24.46 -37.03
C ARG A 45 -2.45 -24.74 -35.58
N ARG A 46 -2.43 -26.02 -35.20
CA ARG A 46 -2.01 -26.45 -33.87
C ARG A 46 -0.55 -26.11 -33.60
N LEU A 47 0.33 -26.26 -34.58
CA LEU A 47 1.72 -25.83 -34.50
C LEU A 47 1.86 -24.32 -34.25
N PHE A 48 1.09 -23.49 -34.95
CA PHE A 48 1.10 -22.04 -34.69
C PHE A 48 0.56 -21.67 -33.32
N GLN A 49 -0.42 -22.41 -32.80
CA GLN A 49 -0.94 -22.21 -31.44
C GLN A 49 0.11 -22.54 -30.38
N VAL A 50 0.86 -23.64 -30.56
CA VAL A 50 1.99 -23.99 -29.69
C VAL A 50 3.03 -22.87 -29.64
N GLU A 51 3.42 -22.32 -30.81
CA GLU A 51 4.41 -21.23 -30.84
C GLU A 51 3.88 -19.92 -30.26
N ALA A 52 2.61 -19.58 -30.48
CA ALA A 52 2.00 -18.39 -29.90
C ALA A 52 1.98 -18.45 -28.37
N LEU A 53 1.70 -19.62 -27.79
CA LEU A 53 1.72 -19.80 -26.34
C LEU A 53 3.16 -19.80 -25.79
N ARG A 54 4.09 -20.38 -26.54
CA ARG A 54 5.51 -20.37 -26.18
C ARG A 54 6.11 -18.96 -26.19
N SER A 55 5.70 -18.10 -27.12
CA SER A 55 6.17 -16.70 -27.14
C SER A 55 5.65 -15.88 -25.96
N LEU A 56 4.57 -16.32 -25.30
CA LEU A 56 4.06 -15.76 -24.04
C LEU A 56 4.82 -16.28 -22.80
N GLY A 57 5.86 -17.09 -22.97
CA GLY A 57 6.69 -17.59 -21.87
C GLY A 57 6.21 -18.90 -21.24
N LEU A 58 5.21 -19.56 -21.82
CA LEU A 58 4.72 -20.85 -21.34
C LEU A 58 5.70 -21.98 -21.67
N GLY A 59 5.85 -22.90 -20.72
CA GLY A 59 6.60 -24.14 -20.92
C GLY A 59 5.82 -25.15 -21.77
N LEU A 60 6.53 -26.03 -22.49
CA LEU A 60 5.91 -26.99 -23.40
C LEU A 60 4.94 -27.98 -22.73
N ARG A 61 5.09 -28.24 -21.42
CA ARG A 61 4.13 -29.05 -20.65
C ARG A 61 2.82 -28.28 -20.39
N GLU A 62 2.93 -27.03 -19.96
CA GLU A 62 1.76 -26.14 -19.78
C GLU A 62 1.02 -25.98 -21.11
N ILE A 63 1.76 -25.84 -22.22
CA ILE A 63 1.18 -25.76 -23.56
C ILE A 63 0.44 -27.05 -23.95
N ALA A 64 0.95 -28.23 -23.56
CA ALA A 64 0.24 -29.48 -23.80
C ALA A 64 -1.10 -29.51 -23.05
N ASP A 65 -1.09 -29.12 -21.77
CA ASP A 65 -2.28 -29.07 -20.94
C ASP A 65 -3.31 -28.06 -21.48
N ILE A 66 -2.87 -26.90 -21.99
CA ILE A 66 -3.72 -25.88 -22.61
C ILE A 66 -4.43 -26.40 -23.85
N ILE A 67 -3.68 -27.10 -24.70
CA ILE A 67 -4.17 -27.50 -26.03
C ILE A 67 -5.01 -28.78 -25.94
N ASP A 68 -4.77 -29.65 -24.96
CA ASP A 68 -5.43 -30.95 -24.83
C ASP A 68 -6.60 -30.99 -23.83
N ASN A 69 -6.71 -30.06 -22.87
CA ASN A 69 -7.80 -30.07 -21.87
C ASN A 69 -8.93 -29.08 -22.15
N LEU A 70 -10.17 -29.59 -22.15
CA LEU A 70 -11.41 -28.80 -22.12
C LEU A 70 -11.68 -28.12 -20.76
N THR A 71 -10.97 -28.54 -19.70
CA THR A 71 -11.06 -27.98 -18.34
C THR A 71 -9.94 -26.97 -18.06
N PHE A 72 -9.25 -26.49 -19.10
CA PHE A 72 -8.19 -25.52 -18.98
C PHE A 72 -8.73 -24.20 -18.42
N ASP A 73 -8.22 -23.78 -17.27
CA ASP A 73 -8.50 -22.46 -16.71
C ASP A 73 -7.54 -21.44 -17.34
N ALA A 74 -8.03 -20.83 -18.42
CA ALA A 74 -7.33 -19.77 -19.12
C ALA A 74 -7.03 -18.58 -18.22
N GLN A 75 -7.93 -18.28 -17.28
CA GLN A 75 -7.78 -17.14 -16.39
C GLN A 75 -6.65 -17.38 -15.39
N ALA A 76 -6.66 -18.53 -14.70
CA ALA A 76 -5.59 -18.88 -13.76
C ALA A 76 -4.20 -18.93 -14.42
N THR A 77 -4.14 -19.32 -15.69
CA THR A 77 -2.87 -19.37 -16.45
C THR A 77 -2.40 -17.97 -16.85
N LEU A 78 -3.31 -17.11 -17.30
CA LEU A 78 -3.01 -15.70 -17.56
C LEU A 78 -2.54 -15.00 -16.27
N ASP A 79 -3.23 -15.23 -15.15
CA ASP A 79 -2.87 -14.67 -13.85
C ASP A 79 -1.47 -15.12 -13.42
N GLY A 80 -1.13 -16.40 -13.63
CA GLY A 80 0.21 -16.92 -13.35
C GLY A 80 1.31 -16.36 -14.28
N LEU A 81 0.99 -16.04 -15.54
CA LEU A 81 1.92 -15.38 -16.47
C LEU A 81 2.11 -13.90 -16.13
N LEU A 82 1.02 -13.21 -15.79
CA LEU A 82 1.05 -11.84 -15.29
C LEU A 82 1.92 -11.77 -14.04
N GLN A 83 1.69 -12.64 -13.06
CA GLN A 83 2.48 -12.67 -11.83
C GLN A 83 3.98 -12.88 -12.11
N ARG A 84 4.35 -13.86 -12.94
CA ARG A 84 5.76 -14.08 -13.33
C ARG A 84 6.36 -12.87 -14.03
N THR A 85 5.57 -12.17 -14.84
CA THR A 85 6.02 -10.97 -15.56
C THR A 85 6.23 -9.82 -14.60
N GLU A 86 5.29 -9.59 -13.69
CA GLU A 86 5.39 -8.58 -12.63
C GLU A 86 6.59 -8.85 -11.71
N ASP A 87 6.81 -10.11 -11.30
CA ASP A 87 7.99 -10.51 -10.51
C ASP A 87 9.30 -10.18 -11.24
N SER A 88 9.36 -10.42 -12.55
CA SER A 88 10.52 -10.09 -13.39
C SER A 88 10.72 -8.58 -13.53
N ILE A 89 9.64 -7.82 -13.71
CA ILE A 89 9.67 -6.35 -13.74
C ILE A 89 10.18 -5.80 -12.42
N ALA A 90 9.69 -6.31 -11.29
CA ALA A 90 10.14 -5.90 -9.96
C ALA A 90 11.65 -6.18 -9.77
N GLN A 91 12.14 -7.35 -10.20
CA GLN A 91 13.57 -7.67 -10.16
C GLN A 91 14.41 -6.74 -11.05
N GLN A 92 13.94 -6.45 -12.28
CA GLN A 92 14.61 -5.54 -13.21
C GLN A 92 14.64 -4.10 -12.69
N GLN A 93 13.55 -3.64 -12.06
CA GLN A 93 13.46 -2.33 -11.42
C GLN A 93 14.40 -2.23 -10.22
N ALA A 94 14.43 -3.24 -9.35
CA ALA A 94 15.39 -3.29 -8.23
C ALA A 94 16.84 -3.22 -8.70
N LEU A 95 17.20 -3.95 -9.78
CA LEU A 95 18.53 -3.87 -10.38
C LEU A 95 18.82 -2.48 -10.95
N ARG A 96 17.86 -1.87 -11.64
CA ARG A 96 18.01 -0.51 -12.17
C ARG A 96 18.25 0.49 -11.05
N ASP A 97 17.46 0.44 -9.99
CA ASP A 97 17.57 1.37 -8.87
C ASP A 97 18.88 1.17 -8.12
N HIS A 98 19.36 -0.07 -8.05
CA HIS A 98 20.70 -0.38 -7.56
C HIS A 98 21.81 0.26 -8.42
N LEU A 99 21.72 0.12 -9.75
CA LEU A 99 22.69 0.74 -10.67
C LEU A 99 22.67 2.27 -10.60
N LEU A 100 21.50 2.88 -10.39
CA LEU A 100 21.39 4.33 -10.17
C LEU A 100 21.98 4.74 -8.83
N SER A 101 21.74 3.99 -7.75
CA SER A 101 22.36 4.24 -6.45
C SER A 101 23.89 4.18 -6.52
N ILE A 102 24.47 3.20 -7.23
CA ILE A 102 25.93 3.14 -7.47
C ILE A 102 26.41 4.34 -8.29
N LYS A 103 25.65 4.74 -9.31
CA LYS A 103 26.04 5.84 -10.19
C LYS A 103 26.02 7.20 -9.48
N ASP A 104 25.02 7.41 -8.62
CA ASP A 104 24.80 8.69 -7.94
C ASP A 104 25.64 8.82 -6.66
N SER A 105 26.01 7.68 -6.07
CA SER A 105 27.06 7.62 -5.05
C SER A 105 28.39 7.69 -5.79
N GLU A 106 29.03 8.85 -5.97
CA GLU A 106 30.48 8.85 -6.26
C GLU A 106 31.17 8.18 -5.07
N PRO A 107 31.51 6.87 -5.11
CA PRO A 107 31.83 6.17 -3.89
C PRO A 107 33.24 6.55 -3.51
N ALA A 108 33.42 7.15 -2.33
CA ALA A 108 34.74 7.39 -1.79
C ALA A 108 35.51 6.06 -1.58
N ASP A 109 34.79 4.93 -1.41
CA ASP A 109 35.32 3.57 -1.26
C ASP A 109 34.31 2.50 -1.74
N TRP A 110 34.80 1.35 -2.23
CA TRP A 110 34.00 0.19 -2.65
C TRP A 110 33.34 -0.55 -1.46
N SER A 111 33.83 -0.36 -0.24
CA SER A 111 33.20 -0.88 0.98
C SER A 111 31.79 -0.32 1.19
N ASP A 112 31.59 0.96 0.85
CA ASP A 112 30.31 1.64 1.04
C ASP A 112 29.25 1.09 0.06
N VAL A 113 29.67 0.83 -1.18
CA VAL A 113 28.81 0.21 -2.20
C VAL A 113 28.35 -1.19 -1.78
N LEU A 114 29.27 -2.00 -1.25
CA LEU A 114 28.93 -3.34 -0.74
C LEU A 114 28.00 -3.26 0.47
N GLY A 115 28.22 -2.30 1.38
CA GLY A 115 27.33 -2.07 2.52
C GLY A 115 25.90 -1.69 2.08
N THR A 116 25.75 -0.85 1.06
CA THR A 116 24.43 -0.51 0.50
C THR A 116 23.78 -1.70 -0.20
N ILE A 117 24.55 -2.54 -0.90
CA ILE A 117 24.04 -3.79 -1.52
C ILE A 117 23.51 -4.74 -0.45
N ASP A 118 24.29 -5.00 0.60
CA ASP A 118 23.90 -5.91 1.68
C ASP A 118 22.64 -5.40 2.39
N LEU A 119 22.55 -4.09 2.62
CA LEU A 119 21.36 -3.44 3.17
C LEU A 119 20.14 -3.61 2.26
N MET A 120 20.27 -3.33 0.96
CA MET A 120 19.17 -3.52 0.00
C MET A 120 18.71 -4.97 -0.05
N HIS A 121 19.65 -5.92 -0.10
CA HIS A 121 19.32 -7.33 -0.15
C HIS A 121 18.59 -7.78 1.12
N GLY A 122 19.09 -7.36 2.29
CA GLY A 122 18.49 -7.69 3.56
C GLY A 122 17.12 -7.04 3.81
N LEU A 123 16.87 -5.84 3.27
CA LEU A 123 15.55 -5.19 3.32
C LEU A 123 14.57 -5.73 2.28
N ASN A 124 15.04 -6.42 1.24
CA ASN A 124 14.20 -7.00 0.20
C ASN A 124 14.00 -8.52 0.37
N THR A 125 14.40 -9.09 1.52
CA THR A 125 14.14 -10.50 1.80
C THR A 125 12.65 -10.75 1.96
N THR A 126 12.17 -11.95 1.62
CA THR A 126 10.75 -12.30 1.81
C THR A 126 10.39 -12.51 3.29
N ASN A 127 11.38 -12.78 4.15
CA ASN A 127 11.20 -13.06 5.58
C ASN A 127 11.11 -11.76 6.41
N PRO A 128 9.93 -11.42 6.97
CA PRO A 128 9.78 -10.19 7.75
C PRO A 128 10.67 -10.12 9.00
N SER A 129 11.01 -11.27 9.60
CA SER A 129 11.88 -11.32 10.78
C SER A 129 13.31 -10.90 10.48
N GLU A 130 13.78 -11.14 9.25
CA GLU A 130 15.10 -10.72 8.80
C GLU A 130 15.13 -9.22 8.52
N ARG A 131 14.10 -8.70 7.82
CA ARG A 131 13.93 -7.26 7.60
C ARG A 131 13.84 -6.49 8.92
N LEU A 132 13.06 -7.00 9.87
CA LEU A 132 12.97 -6.47 11.24
C LEU A 132 14.33 -6.45 11.94
N ARG A 133 15.06 -7.58 11.93
CA ARG A 133 16.37 -7.66 12.59
C ARG A 133 17.36 -6.68 11.98
N LEU A 134 17.35 -6.56 10.64
CA LEU A 134 18.17 -5.58 9.93
C LEU A 134 17.78 -4.17 10.34
N ALA A 135 16.49 -3.82 10.30
CA ALA A 135 15.99 -2.51 10.73
C ALA A 135 16.44 -2.15 12.16
N LEU A 136 16.39 -3.10 13.09
CA LEU A 136 16.89 -2.91 14.45
C LEU A 136 18.42 -2.81 14.55
N SER A 137 19.17 -3.39 13.63
CA SER A 137 20.64 -3.26 13.61
C SER A 137 21.14 -1.93 13.04
N LEU A 138 20.29 -1.19 12.33
CA LEU A 138 20.62 0.13 11.73
C LEU A 138 20.67 1.27 12.77
N GLN A 139 20.63 0.94 14.06
CA GLN A 139 20.60 1.84 15.22
C GLN A 139 21.83 2.77 15.40
N ALA A 140 22.76 2.84 14.46
CA ALA A 140 23.97 3.65 14.54
C ALA A 140 23.96 4.84 13.56
N PRO A 141 24.49 6.02 13.94
CA PRO A 141 24.53 7.24 13.12
C PRO A 141 25.39 7.12 11.84
N GLU A 142 25.95 5.95 11.56
CA GLU A 142 26.77 5.67 10.38
C GLU A 142 25.92 5.50 9.09
N HIS A 143 24.59 5.34 9.21
CA HIS A 143 23.71 5.01 8.08
C HIS A 143 23.00 6.23 7.44
N SER A 144 23.35 7.47 7.80
CA SER A 144 22.84 8.68 7.13
C SER A 144 23.12 8.71 5.62
N ARG A 145 23.98 7.83 5.09
CA ARG A 145 24.26 7.68 3.66
C ARG A 145 23.21 6.87 2.88
N ASN A 146 22.42 6.01 3.55
CA ASN A 146 21.46 5.10 2.91
C ASN A 146 20.00 5.47 3.18
N VAL A 147 19.74 6.74 3.50
CA VAL A 147 18.40 7.26 3.87
C VAL A 147 17.36 6.94 2.79
N THR A 148 17.69 7.07 1.51
CA THR A 148 16.77 6.78 0.39
C THR A 148 16.31 5.33 0.37
N VAL A 149 17.22 4.37 0.59
CA VAL A 149 16.89 2.94 0.59
C VAL A 149 15.99 2.60 1.77
N LEU A 150 16.25 3.21 2.93
CA LEU A 150 15.44 3.00 4.14
C LEU A 150 14.03 3.55 3.99
N ILE A 151 13.90 4.73 3.39
CA ILE A 151 12.59 5.33 3.12
C ILE A 151 11.81 4.46 2.14
N ASP A 152 12.44 4.01 1.05
CA ASP A 152 11.76 3.16 0.07
C ASP A 152 11.29 1.83 0.70
N ALA A 153 12.15 1.18 1.49
CA ALA A 153 11.78 -0.02 2.24
C ALA A 153 10.63 0.24 3.22
N ALA A 154 10.67 1.33 4.00
CA ALA A 154 9.63 1.68 4.96
C ALA A 154 8.27 1.93 4.29
N LEU A 155 8.28 2.55 3.10
CA LEU A 155 7.08 2.83 2.32
C LEU A 155 6.45 1.58 1.68
N GLN A 156 7.25 0.55 1.40
CA GLN A 156 6.80 -0.69 0.79
C GLN A 156 6.47 -1.79 1.81
N GLU A 157 6.96 -1.66 3.05
CA GLU A 157 6.76 -2.66 4.08
C GLU A 157 5.29 -2.87 4.44
N THR A 158 4.88 -4.14 4.49
CA THR A 158 3.51 -4.57 4.78
C THR A 158 3.41 -5.29 6.11
N ASP A 159 4.50 -5.88 6.62
CA ASP A 159 4.52 -6.52 7.92
C ASP A 159 4.56 -5.48 9.04
N THR A 160 3.62 -5.56 9.97
CA THR A 160 3.45 -4.59 11.06
C THR A 160 4.70 -4.41 11.92
N ASN A 161 5.44 -5.50 12.21
CA ASN A 161 6.59 -5.43 13.10
C ASN A 161 7.80 -4.84 12.38
N ALA A 162 8.08 -5.31 11.16
CA ALA A 162 9.14 -4.75 10.33
C ALA A 162 8.88 -3.27 9.99
N ALA A 163 7.62 -2.93 9.69
CA ALA A 163 7.18 -1.56 9.46
C ALA A 163 7.42 -0.69 10.68
N GLY A 164 7.08 -1.17 11.87
CA GLY A 164 7.32 -0.46 13.12
C GLY A 164 8.79 -0.16 13.39
N ALA A 165 9.68 -1.12 13.10
CA ALA A 165 11.11 -0.91 13.25
C ALA A 165 11.67 0.07 12.22
N LEU A 166 11.24 -0.02 10.96
CA LEU A 166 11.63 0.94 9.92
C LEU A 166 11.12 2.35 10.23
N ASP A 167 9.87 2.49 10.69
CA ASP A 167 9.32 3.77 11.15
C ASP A 167 10.19 4.37 12.26
N TRP A 168 10.59 3.56 13.24
CA TRP A 168 11.48 3.99 14.32
C TRP A 168 12.84 4.45 13.78
N THR A 169 13.42 3.77 12.79
CA THR A 169 14.68 4.22 12.15
C THR A 169 14.51 5.56 11.43
N LEU A 170 13.39 5.78 10.74
CA LEU A 170 13.11 7.06 10.08
C LEU A 170 12.91 8.18 11.09
N VAL A 171 12.31 7.90 12.25
CA VAL A 171 12.21 8.87 13.36
C VAL A 171 13.59 9.30 13.85
N GLN A 172 14.57 8.39 13.89
CA GLN A 172 15.96 8.76 14.23
C GLN A 172 16.66 9.58 13.13
N ILE A 173 16.32 9.34 11.86
CA ILE A 173 16.80 10.17 10.72
C ILE A 173 16.22 11.59 10.80
N GLY A 174 14.99 11.72 11.30
CA GLY A 174 14.31 13.00 11.51
C GLY A 174 13.89 13.66 10.19
N ASP A 175 13.94 14.99 10.17
CA ASP A 175 13.33 15.81 9.11
C ASP A 175 13.89 15.58 7.71
N GLN A 176 15.07 14.95 7.60
CA GLN A 176 15.64 14.56 6.30
C GLN A 176 14.77 13.55 5.54
N ALA A 177 13.96 12.77 6.25
CA ALA A 177 13.04 11.82 5.64
C ALA A 177 11.76 12.48 5.10
N ILE A 178 11.44 13.72 5.49
CA ILE A 178 10.13 14.32 5.19
C ILE A 178 9.90 14.55 3.69
N PRO A 179 10.78 15.21 2.91
CA PRO A 179 10.49 15.49 1.50
C PRO A 179 10.16 14.24 0.66
N PRO A 180 10.94 13.14 0.71
CA PRO A 180 10.61 11.92 -0.04
C PRO A 180 9.37 11.19 0.50
N VAL A 181 9.14 11.20 1.82
CA VAL A 181 7.92 10.60 2.40
C VAL A 181 6.68 11.40 2.01
N GLN A 182 6.75 12.73 2.01
CA GLN A 182 5.67 13.61 1.56
C GLN A 182 5.35 13.38 0.07
N GLN A 183 6.37 13.21 -0.78
CA GLN A 183 6.16 12.86 -2.18
C GLN A 183 5.40 11.53 -2.35
N ALA A 184 5.64 10.56 -1.46
CA ALA A 184 4.95 9.27 -1.50
C ALA A 184 3.44 9.34 -1.17
N LEU A 185 2.94 10.46 -0.62
CA LEU A 185 1.49 10.70 -0.51
C LEU A 185 0.79 10.78 -1.88
N GLN A 186 1.53 11.10 -2.94
CA GLN A 186 1.02 11.12 -4.32
C GLN A 186 1.31 9.82 -5.09
N ALA A 187 1.78 8.76 -4.40
CA ALA A 187 2.05 7.48 -5.05
C ALA A 187 0.75 6.85 -5.59
N PRO A 188 0.79 6.11 -6.72
CA PRO A 188 -0.38 5.41 -7.24
C PRO A 188 -0.85 4.29 -6.30
N SER A 189 0.09 3.65 -5.59
CA SER A 189 -0.19 2.61 -4.62
C SER A 189 -0.79 3.19 -3.33
N ALA A 190 -2.01 2.73 -2.96
CA ALA A 190 -2.64 3.08 -1.69
C ALA A 190 -1.78 2.69 -0.49
N GLN A 191 -1.15 1.51 -0.53
CA GLN A 191 -0.24 1.04 0.51
C GLN A 191 0.88 2.07 0.77
N ARG A 192 1.54 2.56 -0.29
CA ARG A 192 2.62 3.55 -0.14
C ARG A 192 2.12 4.86 0.43
N ARG A 193 0.92 5.32 0.05
CA ARG A 193 0.30 6.53 0.61
C ARG A 193 -0.02 6.36 2.11
N HIS A 194 -0.56 5.21 2.50
CA HIS A 194 -0.93 4.91 3.90
C HIS A 194 0.31 4.79 4.78
N ARG A 195 1.38 4.17 4.27
CA ARG A 195 2.67 4.13 4.96
C ARG A 195 3.28 5.52 5.08
N ALA A 196 3.25 6.32 4.02
CA ALA A 196 3.75 7.69 4.04
C ALA A 196 3.07 8.56 5.10
N VAL A 197 1.73 8.55 5.17
CA VAL A 197 0.99 9.35 6.16
C VAL A 197 1.26 8.85 7.58
N THR A 198 1.41 7.53 7.78
CA THR A 198 1.76 6.94 9.09
C THR A 198 3.15 7.38 9.56
N ILE A 199 4.15 7.37 8.65
CA ILE A 199 5.52 7.78 8.95
C ILE A 199 5.56 9.27 9.32
N LEU A 200 4.89 10.14 8.56
CA LEU A 200 4.83 11.57 8.86
C LEU A 200 4.19 11.84 10.23
N SER A 201 3.11 11.13 10.58
CA SER A 201 2.49 11.26 11.90
C SER A 201 3.43 10.86 13.03
N LYS A 202 4.25 9.83 12.83
CA LYS A 202 5.23 9.37 13.84
C LYS A 202 6.46 10.29 13.97
N LEU A 203 6.84 10.98 12.90
CA LEU A 203 7.93 11.96 12.95
C LEU A 203 7.59 13.13 13.87
N GLY A 204 6.34 13.61 13.84
CA GLY A 204 5.79 14.57 14.81
C GLY A 204 6.47 15.95 14.85
N SER A 205 7.44 16.22 13.98
CA SER A 205 8.12 17.50 13.91
C SER A 205 7.22 18.58 13.29
N ALA A 206 7.56 19.86 13.49
CA ALA A 206 6.82 20.96 12.89
C ALA A 206 6.77 20.87 11.36
N ALA A 207 7.86 20.40 10.73
CA ALA A 207 7.93 20.16 9.29
C ALA A 207 7.03 18.98 8.87
N ALA A 208 6.99 17.89 9.64
CA ALA A 208 6.13 16.74 9.34
C ALA A 208 4.64 17.11 9.48
N ASN A 209 4.28 17.86 10.52
CA ASN A 209 2.92 18.36 10.73
C ASN A 209 2.51 19.34 9.62
N THR A 210 3.45 20.14 9.11
CA THR A 210 3.22 21.00 7.94
C THR A 210 2.93 20.15 6.72
N ALA A 211 3.76 19.14 6.43
CA ALA A 211 3.56 18.22 5.31
C ALA A 211 2.22 17.47 5.37
N LEU A 212 1.79 17.02 6.56
CA LEU A 212 0.49 16.39 6.77
C LEU A 212 -0.66 17.37 6.53
N ALA A 213 -0.58 18.59 7.06
CA ALA A 213 -1.61 19.60 6.86
C ALA A 213 -1.71 20.05 5.40
N ASP A 214 -0.59 20.12 4.68
CA ASP A 214 -0.53 20.46 3.25
C ASP A 214 -1.10 19.33 2.37
N ALA A 215 -1.21 18.11 2.90
CA ALA A 215 -1.87 17.00 2.22
C ALA A 215 -3.40 17.07 2.30
N TYR A 216 -3.98 17.99 3.09
CA TYR A 216 -5.42 18.17 3.22
C TYR A 216 -5.95 19.19 2.19
N PRO A 217 -7.06 18.90 1.48
CA PRO A 217 -7.79 17.63 1.43
C PRO A 217 -7.12 16.62 0.48
N HIS A 218 -7.17 15.34 0.83
CA HIS A 218 -6.62 14.27 -0.01
C HIS A 218 -7.73 13.40 -0.61
N ALA A 219 -7.54 12.87 -1.82
CA ALA A 219 -8.53 12.00 -2.47
C ALA A 219 -8.64 10.61 -1.81
N ASP A 220 -7.54 10.13 -1.22
CA ASP A 220 -7.50 8.88 -0.46
C ASP A 220 -8.12 9.07 0.94
N PRO A 221 -9.18 8.35 1.32
CA PRO A 221 -9.88 8.56 2.59
C PRO A 221 -9.02 8.39 3.85
N PHE A 222 -8.06 7.45 3.82
CA PHE A 222 -7.20 7.21 4.97
C PHE A 222 -6.20 8.35 5.16
N VAL A 223 -5.63 8.85 4.06
CA VAL A 223 -4.76 10.03 4.08
C VAL A 223 -5.54 11.27 4.49
N HIS A 224 -6.75 11.46 3.94
CA HIS A 224 -7.63 12.59 4.27
C HIS A 224 -7.92 12.66 5.76
N ARG A 225 -8.34 11.55 6.37
CA ARG A 225 -8.64 11.46 7.82
C ARG A 225 -7.43 11.84 8.67
N ARG A 226 -6.25 11.29 8.37
CA ARG A 226 -5.04 11.58 9.15
C ARG A 226 -4.50 13.00 8.92
N ALA A 227 -4.59 13.51 7.68
CA ALA A 227 -4.23 14.88 7.34
C ALA A 227 -5.18 15.90 8.00
N ALA A 228 -6.46 15.56 8.20
CA ALA A 228 -7.44 16.43 8.85
C ALA A 228 -7.03 16.78 10.29
N LEU A 229 -6.47 15.84 11.06
CA LEU A 229 -5.95 16.08 12.40
C LEU A 229 -4.85 17.15 12.39
N ALA A 230 -3.86 17.02 11.49
CA ALA A 230 -2.78 18.00 11.37
C ALA A 230 -3.26 19.35 10.83
N HIS A 231 -4.20 19.36 9.88
CA HIS A 231 -4.81 20.58 9.33
C HIS A 231 -5.58 21.35 10.42
N ALA A 232 -6.37 20.64 11.24
CA ALA A 232 -7.10 21.20 12.36
C ALA A 232 -6.17 21.80 13.42
N ARG A 233 -5.09 21.13 13.82
CA ARG A 233 -4.10 21.70 14.78
C ARG A 233 -3.48 23.02 14.30
N ARG A 234 -3.56 23.34 13.01
CA ARG A 234 -3.11 24.62 12.41
C ARG A 234 -4.22 25.68 12.25
N GLY A 235 -5.41 25.43 12.81
CA GLY A 235 -6.57 26.34 12.72
C GLY A 235 -7.46 26.09 11.50
N GLY A 236 -7.28 24.94 10.83
CA GLY A 236 -8.06 24.56 9.66
C GLY A 236 -9.49 24.12 10.00
N HIS A 237 -10.41 25.08 10.15
CA HIS A 237 -11.81 24.82 10.52
C HIS A 237 -12.56 23.88 9.54
N SER A 238 -12.14 23.81 8.28
CA SER A 238 -12.71 22.89 7.28
C SER A 238 -12.52 21.40 7.61
N ALA A 239 -11.66 21.05 8.57
CA ALA A 239 -11.48 19.69 9.06
C ALA A 239 -12.47 19.28 10.16
N ILE A 240 -13.21 20.23 10.77
CA ILE A 240 -14.15 19.95 11.88
C ILE A 240 -15.14 18.81 11.54
N PRO A 241 -15.80 18.78 10.37
CA PRO A 241 -16.70 17.68 10.04
C PRO A 241 -16.00 16.32 10.02
N THR A 242 -14.79 16.24 9.47
CA THR A 242 -14.00 15.00 9.42
C THR A 242 -13.58 14.54 10.81
N LEU A 243 -13.25 15.45 11.73
CA LEU A 243 -12.95 15.09 13.13
C LEU A 243 -14.17 14.59 13.88
N VAL A 244 -15.34 15.19 13.65
CA VAL A 244 -16.60 14.70 14.21
C VAL A 244 -16.92 13.31 13.68
N ASP A 245 -16.73 13.06 12.38
CA ASP A 245 -16.90 11.74 11.77
C ASP A 245 -15.96 10.69 12.38
N LEU A 246 -14.69 11.03 12.64
CA LEU A 246 -13.73 10.15 13.34
C LEU A 246 -14.25 9.72 14.72
N ILE A 247 -14.79 10.68 15.49
CA ILE A 247 -15.37 10.40 16.81
C ILE A 247 -16.62 9.52 16.69
N ILE A 248 -17.44 9.71 15.66
CA ILE A 248 -18.66 8.92 15.39
C ILE A 248 -18.34 7.49 14.94
N ASP A 249 -17.27 7.31 14.18
CA ASP A 249 -16.82 6.00 13.70
C ASP A 249 -16.05 5.24 14.78
N GLY A 250 -15.38 5.96 15.69
CA GLY A 250 -14.61 5.38 16.80
C GLY A 250 -13.16 5.14 16.41
N ASP A 251 -12.75 5.71 15.29
CA ASP A 251 -11.39 5.66 14.75
C ASP A 251 -10.65 6.91 15.22
N ASP A 252 -9.51 6.74 15.91
CA ASP A 252 -8.73 7.86 16.47
C ASP A 252 -9.61 8.86 17.26
N ASP A 253 -10.69 8.39 17.90
CA ASP A 253 -11.74 9.22 18.52
C ASP A 253 -11.21 10.12 19.64
N VAL A 254 -10.32 9.58 20.49
CA VAL A 254 -9.63 10.35 21.53
C VAL A 254 -8.75 11.45 20.92
N GLU A 255 -7.98 11.15 19.88
CA GLU A 255 -7.12 12.15 19.23
C GLU A 255 -7.96 13.23 18.53
N ALA A 256 -9.07 12.85 17.89
CA ALA A 256 -9.99 13.80 17.26
C ALA A 256 -10.68 14.71 18.28
N ALA A 257 -11.08 14.18 19.45
CA ALA A 257 -11.66 14.96 20.54
C ALA A 257 -10.65 15.99 21.09
N GLU A 258 -9.42 15.57 21.36
CA GLU A 258 -8.34 16.45 21.83
C GLU A 258 -8.09 17.58 20.82
N VAL A 259 -7.99 17.27 19.53
CA VAL A 259 -7.77 18.26 18.47
C VAL A 259 -8.94 19.25 18.35
N LEU A 260 -10.19 18.81 18.54
CA LEU A 260 -11.33 19.72 18.58
C LEU A 260 -11.27 20.66 19.78
N ALA A 261 -10.86 20.16 20.95
CA ALA A 261 -10.67 20.99 22.15
C ALA A 261 -9.54 22.01 21.97
N GLU A 262 -8.42 21.59 21.37
CA GLU A 262 -7.31 22.48 21.00
C GLU A 262 -7.76 23.57 20.01
N LEU A 263 -8.56 23.20 19.00
CA LEU A 263 -9.13 24.15 18.05
C LEU A 263 -9.97 25.23 18.73
N CYS A 264 -10.81 24.82 19.69
CA CYS A 264 -11.62 25.74 20.48
C CYS A 264 -10.73 26.69 21.29
N ALA A 265 -9.74 26.15 22.00
CA ALA A 265 -8.87 26.92 22.89
C ALA A 265 -7.92 27.87 22.15
N ALA A 266 -7.32 27.43 21.03
CA ALA A 266 -6.30 28.17 20.31
C ALA A 266 -6.86 29.13 19.26
N PHE A 267 -8.00 28.80 18.64
CA PHE A 267 -8.54 29.55 17.49
C PHE A 267 -9.95 30.11 17.72
N GLY A 268 -10.57 29.87 18.88
CA GLY A 268 -11.89 30.41 19.22
C GLY A 268 -13.04 29.83 18.40
N LEU A 269 -12.90 28.59 17.91
CA LEU A 269 -13.88 27.91 17.06
C LEU A 269 -14.96 27.14 17.84
N THR A 270 -15.17 27.45 19.13
CA THR A 270 -16.10 26.72 20.00
C THR A 270 -17.49 26.63 19.42
N ASP A 271 -18.07 27.72 18.91
CA ASP A 271 -19.43 27.71 18.38
C ASP A 271 -19.60 26.82 17.15
N GLU A 272 -18.59 26.79 16.26
CA GLU A 272 -18.60 25.95 15.05
C GLU A 272 -18.48 24.47 15.40
N VAL A 273 -17.57 24.13 16.33
CA VAL A 273 -17.40 22.76 16.82
C VAL A 273 -18.66 22.27 17.54
N ILE A 274 -19.24 23.08 18.43
CA ILE A 274 -20.47 22.73 19.16
C ILE A 274 -21.65 22.59 18.20
N ALA A 275 -21.77 23.44 17.17
CA ALA A 275 -22.81 23.29 16.15
C ALA A 275 -22.64 21.99 15.35
N ALA A 276 -21.41 21.64 14.96
CA ALA A 276 -21.11 20.40 14.24
C ALA A 276 -21.48 19.16 15.08
N ILE A 277 -21.03 19.10 16.33
CA ILE A 277 -21.36 18.00 17.25
C ILE A 277 -22.87 17.95 17.52
N GLY A 278 -23.52 19.09 17.77
CA GLY A 278 -24.95 19.18 18.03
C GLY A 278 -25.81 18.64 16.88
N ASN A 279 -25.43 18.96 15.63
CA ASN A 279 -26.09 18.41 14.45
C ASN A 279 -25.91 16.88 14.35
N ALA A 280 -24.68 16.40 14.58
CA ALA A 280 -24.35 14.98 14.52
C ALA A 280 -25.11 14.13 15.57
N LEU A 281 -25.27 14.64 16.80
CA LEU A 281 -25.95 13.92 17.89
C LEU A 281 -27.35 13.43 17.52
N THR A 282 -28.05 14.11 16.60
CA THR A 282 -29.42 13.74 16.20
C THR A 282 -29.50 12.55 15.24
N LEU A 283 -28.40 12.21 14.58
CA LEU A 283 -28.37 11.26 13.46
C LEU A 283 -27.66 9.94 13.78
N VAL A 284 -27.00 9.86 14.93
CA VAL A 284 -26.07 8.76 15.26
C VAL A 284 -26.60 7.83 16.35
N ASP A 285 -26.02 6.64 16.41
CA ASP A 285 -26.37 5.62 17.40
C ASP A 285 -25.94 6.01 18.84
N PRO A 286 -26.43 5.30 19.87
CA PRO A 286 -26.07 5.61 21.26
C PRO A 286 -24.57 5.54 21.57
N ALA A 287 -23.81 4.65 20.92
CA ALA A 287 -22.37 4.51 21.17
C ALA A 287 -21.59 5.71 20.62
N ALA A 288 -21.97 6.21 19.43
CA ALA A 288 -21.44 7.45 18.87
C ALA A 288 -21.83 8.68 19.71
N ARG A 289 -23.07 8.74 20.21
CA ARG A 289 -23.48 9.82 21.14
C ARG A 289 -22.66 9.82 22.43
N GLN A 290 -22.29 8.65 22.97
CA GLN A 290 -21.40 8.58 24.13
C GLN A 290 -20.00 9.14 23.85
N ARG A 291 -19.42 8.82 22.69
CA ARG A 291 -18.11 9.33 22.28
C ARG A 291 -18.14 10.85 22.03
N LEU A 292 -19.19 11.35 21.39
CA LEU A 292 -19.42 12.79 21.25
C LEU A 292 -19.65 13.49 22.60
N ALA A 293 -20.31 12.85 23.56
CA ALA A 293 -20.44 13.37 24.93
C ALA A 293 -19.08 13.50 25.63
N ALA A 294 -18.20 12.51 25.45
CA ALA A 294 -16.84 12.57 25.97
C ALA A 294 -16.04 13.71 25.32
N ALA A 295 -16.12 13.88 24.00
CA ALA A 295 -15.49 15.00 23.30
C ALA A 295 -16.02 16.37 23.78
N LEU A 296 -17.33 16.50 24.03
CA LEU A 296 -17.91 17.72 24.60
C LEU A 296 -17.40 18.04 26.00
N ALA A 297 -17.03 17.03 26.79
CA ALA A 297 -16.47 17.24 28.13
C ALA A 297 -15.05 17.82 28.07
N GLU A 298 -14.27 17.49 27.04
CA GLU A 298 -12.93 18.05 26.82
C GLU A 298 -12.97 19.51 26.32
N ILE A 299 -14.06 19.91 25.66
CA ILE A 299 -14.24 21.28 25.17
C ILE A 299 -14.63 22.20 26.33
N ALA A 300 -13.74 23.11 26.69
CA ALA A 300 -14.02 24.13 27.70
C ALA A 300 -15.07 25.14 27.21
N GLY A 301 -16.09 25.39 28.04
CA GLY A 301 -17.06 26.49 27.84
C GLY A 301 -18.49 26.17 28.25
N GLU A 302 -19.28 27.21 28.49
CA GLU A 302 -20.69 27.09 28.89
C GLU A 302 -21.55 26.42 27.80
N SER A 303 -21.27 26.70 26.51
CA SER A 303 -21.99 26.12 25.38
C SER A 303 -21.85 24.58 25.33
N ALA A 304 -20.64 24.07 25.56
CA ALA A 304 -20.38 22.63 25.60
C ALA A 304 -21.12 21.96 26.77
N MET A 305 -21.06 22.58 27.96
CA MET A 305 -21.77 22.08 29.14
C MET A 305 -23.29 22.13 29.00
N HIS A 306 -23.82 23.14 28.29
CA HIS A 306 -25.24 23.21 28.00
C HIS A 306 -25.70 22.04 27.13
N VAL A 307 -24.95 21.68 26.09
CA VAL A 307 -25.24 20.50 25.26
C VAL A 307 -25.15 19.22 26.09
N LEU A 308 -24.08 19.06 26.87
CA LEU A 308 -23.87 17.90 27.74
C LEU A 308 -24.98 17.75 28.79
N CYS A 309 -25.45 18.87 29.35
CA CYS A 309 -26.61 18.91 30.26
C CYS A 309 -27.89 18.41 29.57
N GLY A 310 -28.13 18.80 28.32
CA GLY A 310 -29.22 18.28 27.51
C GLY A 310 -29.16 16.76 27.34
N MET A 311 -27.96 16.19 27.16
CA MET A 311 -27.74 14.76 27.00
C MET A 311 -28.04 13.95 28.28
N THR A 312 -28.16 14.57 29.45
CA THR A 312 -28.58 13.87 30.68
C THR A 312 -30.03 13.33 30.62
N ASN A 313 -30.80 13.81 29.65
CA ASN A 313 -32.17 13.38 29.33
C ASN A 313 -32.25 12.54 28.04
N ASP A 314 -31.12 12.02 27.52
CA ASP A 314 -31.11 11.16 26.34
C ASP A 314 -32.02 9.92 26.55
N PRO A 315 -32.77 9.47 25.52
CA PRO A 315 -33.61 8.27 25.62
C PRO A 315 -32.80 7.00 25.92
N ASP A 316 -31.53 6.95 25.51
CA ASP A 316 -30.62 5.88 25.88
C ASP A 316 -30.05 6.10 27.28
N ARG A 317 -30.28 5.10 28.15
CA ARG A 317 -29.83 5.16 29.54
C ARG A 317 -28.30 5.25 29.67
N GLY A 318 -27.56 4.60 28.77
CA GLY A 318 -26.11 4.64 28.78
C GLY A 318 -25.60 6.04 28.51
N VAL A 319 -26.08 6.67 27.44
CA VAL A 319 -25.73 8.06 27.08
C VAL A 319 -26.05 9.02 28.23
N ALA A 320 -27.26 8.93 28.80
CA ALA A 320 -27.69 9.79 29.90
C ALA A 320 -26.83 9.64 31.16
N LEU A 321 -26.38 8.43 31.48
CA LEU A 321 -25.49 8.18 32.61
C LEU A 321 -24.08 8.71 32.37
N THR A 322 -23.53 8.51 31.15
CA THR A 322 -22.23 9.05 30.76
C THR A 322 -22.21 10.56 30.88
N ALA A 323 -23.22 11.26 30.34
CA ALA A 323 -23.34 12.71 30.43
C ALA A 323 -23.38 13.21 31.88
N LYS A 324 -24.16 12.53 32.76
CA LYS A 324 -24.21 12.87 34.19
C LYS A 324 -22.86 12.67 34.89
N HIS A 325 -22.15 11.60 34.56
CA HIS A 325 -20.85 11.32 35.13
C HIS A 325 -19.81 12.38 34.73
N LEU A 326 -19.76 12.73 33.44
CA LEU A 326 -18.85 13.75 32.93
C LEU A 326 -19.12 15.12 33.57
N LEU A 327 -20.38 15.53 33.71
CA LEU A 327 -20.73 16.78 34.40
C LEU A 327 -20.28 16.82 35.86
N GLN A 328 -20.26 15.69 36.57
CA GLN A 328 -19.77 15.59 37.95
C GLN A 328 -18.25 15.69 38.05
N GLN A 329 -17.52 15.31 37.00
CA GLN A 329 -16.06 15.43 36.99
C GLN A 329 -15.59 16.87 36.72
N HIS A 330 -16.43 17.68 36.05
CA HIS A 330 -16.12 19.06 35.65
C HIS A 330 -16.76 20.14 36.56
N SER A 331 -17.46 19.75 37.64
CA SER A 331 -18.06 20.63 38.65
C SER A 331 -17.15 20.84 39.86
#